data_AF-A0A7X0LD38-F1
#
_entry.id   AF-A0A7X0LD38-F1
#
_cell.length_a   1.000
_cell.length_b   1.000
_cell.length_c   1.000
_cell.angle_alpha   90.00
_cell.angle_beta   90.00
_cell.angle_gamma   90.00
#
_symmetry.space_group_name_H-M   'P 1'
#
loop_
_entity.id
_entity.type
_entity.pdbx_description
1 polymer ?
#
loop_
_entity_poly.entity_id
_entity_poly.type
_entity_poly.pdbx_seq_one_letter_code
_entity_poly.pdbx_strand_id
1 'polypeptide(L)'
;MPVVDDPPSELLATGPVVGLLHRNEVWHAWLFRATDFCWRAVESLEKSHPYEIEAAVTFLDSAPDRPRAEAAADRLGRLVREHRLAALDPDGLDAYPVSPGYAPGEHHFPYDYARTPRSLARAWFTDDEMARSLDHLAAQQQEDGGWPVRWRHWAPAPALEARPLVTIEALRVLSAYDRAVD
;
A
#
# COMPACT_ATOMS: atom_id res chain seq x y z
N MET A 1 -22.51 -2.23 -12.14
CA MET A 1 -22.09 -0.82 -12.26
C MET A 1 -22.14 -0.45 -13.74
N PRO A 2 -22.65 0.73 -14.12
CA PRO A 2 -22.55 1.18 -15.50
C PRO A 2 -21.08 1.44 -15.85
N VAL A 3 -20.62 0.88 -16.98
CA VAL A 3 -19.31 1.22 -17.55
C VAL A 3 -19.49 2.55 -18.28
N VAL A 4 -18.73 3.56 -17.89
CA VAL A 4 -18.75 4.90 -18.49
C VAL A 4 -17.75 4.92 -19.65
N ASP A 5 -18.11 5.51 -20.79
CA ASP A 5 -17.14 5.80 -21.85
C ASP A 5 -16.16 6.90 -21.37
N ASP A 6 -14.87 6.59 -21.39
CA ASP A 6 -13.76 7.41 -20.87
C ASP A 6 -13.78 7.63 -19.34
N PRO A 7 -13.56 6.57 -18.53
CA PRO A 7 -13.51 6.73 -17.07
C PRO A 7 -12.33 7.64 -16.69
N PRO A 8 -12.49 8.48 -15.65
CA PRO A 8 -11.41 9.33 -15.18
C PRO A 8 -10.21 8.49 -14.76
N SER A 9 -9.00 9.03 -14.91
CA SER A 9 -7.81 8.41 -14.34
C SER A 9 -7.90 8.37 -12.83
N GLU A 10 -7.49 7.25 -12.23
CA GLU A 10 -7.46 7.07 -10.78
C GLU A 10 -6.03 6.84 -10.32
N LEU A 11 -5.68 7.42 -9.16
CA LEU A 11 -4.34 7.26 -8.57
C LEU A 11 -4.06 5.80 -8.22
N LEU A 12 -5.08 5.09 -7.72
CA LEU A 12 -5.00 3.67 -7.36
C LEU A 12 -4.47 2.79 -8.51
N ALA A 13 -4.94 3.03 -9.74
CA ALA A 13 -4.51 2.27 -10.91
C ALA A 13 -3.24 2.84 -11.56
N THR A 14 -3.10 4.17 -11.59
CA THR A 14 -2.05 4.84 -12.36
C THR A 14 -0.73 4.91 -11.60
N GLY A 15 -0.77 5.21 -10.30
CA GLY A 15 0.41 5.40 -9.44
C GLY A 15 1.38 4.21 -9.45
N PRO A 16 0.93 2.96 -9.24
CA PRO A 16 1.81 1.80 -9.24
C PRO A 16 2.51 1.57 -10.58
N VAL A 17 1.81 1.78 -11.70
CA VAL A 17 2.38 1.64 -13.04
C VAL A 17 3.44 2.72 -13.29
N VAL A 18 3.12 3.98 -12.97
CA VAL A 18 4.06 5.09 -13.11
C VAL A 18 5.29 4.89 -12.24
N GLY A 19 5.12 4.49 -10.98
CA GLY A 19 6.22 4.16 -10.07
C GLY A 19 7.11 3.06 -10.61
N LEU A 20 6.52 1.95 -11.08
CA LEU A 20 7.28 0.86 -11.69
C LEU A 20 8.10 1.32 -12.91
N LEU A 21 7.51 2.12 -13.79
CA LEU A 21 8.19 2.59 -15.00
C LEU A 21 9.33 3.57 -14.68
N HIS A 22 9.15 4.48 -13.72
CA HIS A 22 10.24 5.34 -13.24
C HIS A 22 11.38 4.53 -12.64
N ARG A 23 11.07 3.52 -11.82
CA ARG A 23 12.09 2.65 -11.21
C ARG A 23 12.94 1.89 -12.23
N ASN A 24 12.39 1.65 -13.43
CA ASN A 24 13.08 0.98 -14.53
C ASN A 24 13.57 1.94 -15.61
N GLU A 25 13.63 3.25 -15.32
CA GLU A 25 14.17 4.28 -16.21
C GLU A 25 13.51 4.31 -17.61
N VAL A 26 12.23 3.93 -17.70
CA VAL A 26 11.50 3.89 -18.96
C VAL A 26 11.21 5.29 -19.45
N TRP A 27 11.45 5.54 -20.74
CA TRP A 27 11.18 6.82 -21.39
C TRP A 27 10.03 6.70 -22.40
N HIS A 28 8.89 7.33 -22.11
CA HIS A 28 7.73 7.30 -23.00
C HIS A 28 6.82 8.52 -22.83
N ALA A 29 6.23 9.01 -23.91
CA ALA A 29 5.37 10.20 -23.91
C ALA A 29 4.18 10.10 -22.93
N TRP A 30 3.61 8.90 -22.78
CA TRP A 30 2.53 8.64 -21.82
C TRP A 30 2.99 8.82 -20.37
N LEU A 31 4.22 8.40 -20.03
CA LEU A 31 4.73 8.46 -18.66
C LEU A 31 4.81 9.89 -18.14
N PHE A 32 5.16 10.87 -18.99
CA PHE A 32 5.17 12.28 -18.59
C PHE A 32 3.81 12.77 -18.13
N ARG A 33 2.76 12.50 -18.93
CA ARG A 33 1.38 12.92 -18.60
C ARG A 33 0.84 12.17 -17.37
N ALA A 34 1.15 10.88 -17.27
CA ALA A 34 0.74 10.06 -16.13
C ALA A 34 1.47 10.51 -14.83
N THR A 35 2.73 10.93 -14.93
CA THR A 35 3.50 11.48 -13.80
C THR A 35 2.92 12.80 -13.31
N ASP A 36 2.59 13.72 -14.22
CA ASP A 36 1.90 14.98 -13.87
C ASP A 36 0.56 14.71 -13.17
N PHE A 37 -0.23 13.78 -13.71
CA PHE A 37 -1.47 13.34 -13.07
C PHE A 37 -1.22 12.80 -11.66
N CYS A 38 -0.28 11.89 -11.47
CA CYS A 38 0.03 11.32 -10.15
C CYS A 38 0.44 12.39 -9.15
N TRP A 39 1.27 13.35 -9.54
CA TRP A 39 1.64 14.48 -8.67
C TRP A 39 0.42 15.29 -8.24
N ARG A 40 -0.42 15.73 -9.19
CA ARG A 40 -1.63 16.49 -8.89
C ARG A 40 -2.58 15.71 -7.98
N ALA A 41 -2.81 14.43 -8.28
CA ALA A 41 -3.68 13.57 -7.49
C ALA A 41 -3.15 13.45 -6.06
N VAL A 42 -1.88 13.07 -5.87
CA VAL A 42 -1.23 12.97 -4.56
C VAL A 42 -1.33 14.28 -3.78
N GLU A 43 -0.98 15.41 -4.39
CA GLU A 43 -0.99 16.74 -3.76
C GLU A 43 -2.38 17.21 -3.35
N SER A 44 -3.42 16.76 -4.03
CA SER A 44 -4.82 17.07 -3.73
C SER A 44 -5.47 16.15 -2.68
N LEU A 45 -4.79 15.08 -2.23
CA LEU A 45 -5.34 14.18 -1.23
C LEU A 45 -5.50 14.89 0.13
N GLU A 46 -6.75 15.06 0.54
CA GLU A 46 -7.15 15.51 1.88
C GLU A 46 -7.78 14.37 2.69
N LYS A 47 -8.61 13.54 2.05
CA LYS A 47 -9.21 12.35 2.62
C LYS A 47 -9.07 11.21 1.60
N SER A 48 -8.62 10.06 2.06
CA SER A 48 -8.33 8.91 1.20
C SER A 48 -8.60 7.60 1.94
N HIS A 49 -8.37 6.49 1.26
CA HIS A 49 -8.45 5.14 1.80
C HIS A 49 -7.10 4.42 1.65
N PRO A 50 -6.83 3.34 2.40
CA PRO A 50 -5.51 2.70 2.43
C PRO A 50 -4.89 2.37 1.07
N TYR A 51 -5.63 1.72 0.16
CA TYR A 51 -5.08 1.34 -1.15
C TYR A 51 -4.63 2.53 -2.01
N GLU A 52 -5.32 3.67 -1.95
CA GLU A 52 -4.93 4.85 -2.72
C GLU A 52 -3.66 5.49 -2.14
N ILE A 53 -3.50 5.46 -0.81
CA ILE A 53 -2.25 5.87 -0.16
C ILE A 53 -1.11 4.92 -0.51
N GLU A 54 -1.31 3.59 -0.54
CA GLU A 54 -0.30 2.64 -0.98
C GLU A 54 0.14 2.89 -2.44
N ALA A 55 -0.82 3.18 -3.32
CA ALA A 55 -0.55 3.55 -4.69
C ALA A 55 0.25 4.86 -4.81
N ALA A 56 -0.07 5.85 -3.97
CA ALA A 56 0.68 7.09 -3.86
C ALA A 56 2.13 6.83 -3.42
N VAL A 57 2.34 6.03 -2.37
CA VAL A 57 3.68 5.68 -1.87
C VAL A 57 4.49 4.95 -2.94
N THR A 58 3.87 3.99 -3.64
CA THR A 58 4.55 3.25 -4.73
C THR A 58 5.07 4.20 -5.82
N PHE A 59 4.29 5.22 -6.18
CA PHE A 59 4.72 6.28 -7.08
C PHE A 59 5.87 7.11 -6.48
N LEU A 60 5.69 7.65 -5.27
CA LEU A 60 6.64 8.55 -4.63
C LEU A 60 8.00 7.89 -4.34
N ASP A 61 8.00 6.60 -3.98
CA ASP A 61 9.22 5.82 -3.76
C ASP A 61 10.12 5.76 -5.00
N SER A 62 9.53 5.87 -6.19
CA SER A 62 10.26 5.82 -7.47
C SER A 62 10.30 7.17 -8.20
N ALA A 63 9.67 8.21 -7.65
CA ALA A 63 9.64 9.52 -8.30
C ALA A 63 11.05 10.15 -8.33
N PRO A 64 11.45 10.76 -9.48
CA PRO A 64 12.80 11.31 -9.64
C PRO A 64 13.05 12.58 -8.83
N ASP A 65 12.02 13.39 -8.60
CA ASP A 65 12.10 14.59 -7.75
C ASP A 65 12.02 14.19 -6.28
N ARG A 66 13.17 13.85 -5.69
CA ARG A 66 13.26 13.31 -4.32
C ARG A 66 12.76 14.28 -3.25
N PRO A 67 13.17 15.57 -3.22
CA PRO A 67 12.69 16.49 -2.20
C PRO A 67 11.17 16.70 -2.24
N ARG A 68 10.58 16.78 -3.45
CA ARG A 68 9.12 16.86 -3.59
C ARG A 68 8.43 15.58 -3.12
N ALA A 69 9.04 14.42 -3.41
CA ALA A 69 8.49 13.13 -3.02
C ALA A 69 8.48 12.94 -1.49
N GLU A 70 9.56 13.31 -0.83
CA GLU A 70 9.71 13.29 0.63
C GLU A 70 8.66 14.20 1.29
N ALA A 71 8.53 15.45 0.84
CA ALA A 71 7.55 16.39 1.39
C ALA A 71 6.10 15.92 1.20
N ALA A 72 5.79 15.32 0.04
CA ALA A 72 4.48 14.74 -0.22
C ALA A 72 4.22 13.51 0.65
N ALA A 73 5.19 12.60 0.78
CA ALA A 73 5.09 11.42 1.62
C ALA A 73 4.89 11.79 3.09
N ASP A 74 5.63 12.78 3.62
CA ASP A 74 5.46 13.26 5.00
C ASP A 74 4.04 13.79 5.25
N ARG A 75 3.44 14.49 4.27
CA ARG A 75 2.05 14.92 4.37
C ARG A 75 1.09 13.72 4.41
N LEU A 76 1.29 12.73 3.54
CA LEU A 76 0.47 11.52 3.54
C LEU A 76 0.61 10.73 4.85
N GLY A 77 1.80 10.64 5.43
CA GLY A 77 2.03 10.00 6.72
C GLY A 77 1.23 10.64 7.85
N ARG A 78 1.11 11.99 7.85
CA ARG A 78 0.23 12.69 8.80
C ARG A 78 -1.24 12.34 8.59
N LEU A 79 -1.71 12.26 7.34
CA LEU A 79 -3.09 11.84 7.03
C LEU A 79 -3.37 10.40 7.47
N VAL A 80 -2.43 9.48 7.24
CA VAL A 80 -2.53 8.08 7.69
C VAL A 80 -2.71 7.99 9.20
N ARG A 81 -1.93 8.79 9.96
CA ARG A 81 -2.03 8.86 11.42
C ARG A 81 -3.33 9.50 11.87
N GLU A 82 -3.67 10.67 11.33
CA GLU A 82 -4.87 11.44 11.68
C GLU A 82 -6.15 10.63 11.49
N HIS A 83 -6.24 9.92 10.36
CA HIS A 83 -7.41 9.11 10.02
C HIS A 83 -7.32 7.65 10.51
N ARG A 84 -6.25 7.28 11.23
CA ARG A 84 -6.02 5.92 11.75
C ARG A 84 -6.12 4.85 10.66
N LEU A 85 -5.53 5.13 9.50
CA LEU A 85 -5.57 4.23 8.34
C LEU A 85 -4.60 3.04 8.48
N ALA A 86 -3.62 3.14 9.38
CA ALA A 86 -2.73 2.06 9.75
C ALA A 86 -3.06 1.54 11.16
N ALA A 87 -3.36 0.25 11.28
CA ALA A 87 -3.48 -0.47 12.54
C ALA A 87 -2.10 -0.68 13.17
N LEU A 88 -1.80 0.09 14.21
CA LEU A 88 -0.52 0.04 14.92
C LEU A 88 -0.51 -1.00 16.05
N ASP A 89 -1.69 -1.49 16.42
CA ASP A 89 -1.90 -2.51 17.43
C ASP A 89 -2.76 -3.65 16.84
N PRO A 90 -2.13 -4.75 16.41
CA PRO A 90 -2.83 -5.91 15.85
C PRO A 90 -3.76 -6.63 16.84
N ASP A 91 -3.57 -6.45 18.15
CA ASP A 91 -4.43 -7.05 19.18
C ASP A 91 -5.64 -6.17 19.52
N GLY A 92 -5.62 -4.90 19.09
CA GLY A 92 -6.59 -3.85 19.41
C GLY A 92 -7.29 -3.26 18.19
N LEU A 93 -7.70 -4.09 17.22
CA LEU A 93 -8.22 -3.64 15.92
C LEU A 93 -9.48 -2.77 15.99
N ASP A 94 -10.30 -2.89 17.03
CA ASP A 94 -11.51 -2.08 17.25
C ASP A 94 -11.22 -0.57 17.34
N ALA A 95 -9.97 -0.20 17.67
CA ALA A 95 -9.54 1.20 17.71
C ALA A 95 -9.31 1.82 16.32
N TYR A 96 -9.32 1.01 15.25
CA TYR A 96 -8.99 1.43 13.88
C TYR A 96 -10.19 1.26 12.96
N PRO A 97 -10.69 2.35 12.34
CA PRO A 97 -11.84 2.24 11.45
C PRO A 97 -11.47 1.52 10.16
N VAL A 98 -12.32 0.59 9.73
CA VAL A 98 -12.26 0.02 8.37
C VAL A 98 -12.95 0.98 7.40
N SER A 99 -12.34 1.21 6.24
CA SER A 99 -12.89 2.13 5.23
C SER A 99 -14.23 1.64 4.68
N PRO A 100 -15.21 2.52 4.41
CA PRO A 100 -16.49 2.11 3.81
C PRO A 100 -16.29 1.31 2.51
N GLY A 101 -16.98 0.17 2.40
CA GLY A 101 -16.89 -0.72 1.23
C GLY A 101 -15.89 -1.87 1.37
N TYR A 102 -15.03 -1.85 2.38
CA TYR A 102 -14.05 -2.90 2.65
C TYR A 102 -14.68 -4.07 3.42
N ALA A 103 -14.05 -5.23 3.43
CA ALA A 103 -14.48 -6.36 4.25
C ALA A 103 -14.36 -6.05 5.75
N PRO A 104 -15.25 -6.62 6.59
CA PRO A 104 -15.03 -6.63 8.03
C PRO A 104 -13.63 -7.19 8.34
N GLY A 105 -12.80 -6.42 9.05
CA GLY A 105 -11.44 -6.81 9.40
C GLY A 105 -10.36 -6.55 8.34
N GLU A 106 -10.68 -5.86 7.24
CA GLU A 106 -9.70 -5.43 6.22
C GLU A 106 -8.91 -4.21 6.71
N HIS A 107 -8.12 -4.42 7.76
CA HIS A 107 -7.18 -3.44 8.30
C HIS A 107 -5.89 -3.46 7.51
N HIS A 108 -5.30 -2.28 7.37
CA HIS A 108 -3.96 -2.10 6.81
C HIS A 108 -2.99 -1.83 7.94
N PHE A 109 -1.77 -2.33 7.80
CA PHE A 109 -0.74 -2.28 8.81
C PHE A 109 0.47 -1.49 8.29
N PRO A 110 1.38 -1.03 9.16
CA PRO A 110 2.60 -0.35 8.75
C PRO A 110 3.35 -1.01 7.58
N TYR A 111 3.43 -2.34 7.54
CA TYR A 111 4.09 -3.07 6.44
C TYR A 111 3.39 -2.95 5.08
N ASP A 112 2.09 -2.65 5.03
CA ASP A 112 1.34 -2.49 3.77
C ASP A 112 1.78 -1.19 3.07
N TYR A 113 2.09 -0.16 3.86
CA TYR A 113 2.61 1.13 3.39
C TYR A 113 4.13 1.11 3.19
N ALA A 114 4.88 0.65 4.19
CA ALA A 114 6.34 0.64 4.20
C ALA A 114 6.88 -0.74 3.79
N ARG A 115 6.58 -1.18 2.57
CA ARG A 115 6.90 -2.54 2.08
C ARG A 115 8.41 -2.86 2.05
N THR A 116 9.27 -1.84 2.09
CA THR A 116 10.73 -2.00 2.23
C THR A 116 11.30 -0.95 3.17
N PRO A 117 12.46 -1.19 3.81
CA PRO A 117 13.13 -0.19 4.66
C PRO A 117 13.50 1.12 3.92
N ARG A 118 13.58 1.08 2.58
CA ARG A 118 13.91 2.23 1.73
C ARG A 118 12.69 3.04 1.29
N SER A 119 11.47 2.58 1.61
CA SER A 119 10.25 3.31 1.29
C SER A 119 10.20 4.62 2.08
N LEU A 120 9.70 5.68 1.46
CA LEU A 120 9.42 6.95 2.14
C LEU A 120 8.42 6.76 3.28
N ALA A 121 7.49 5.82 3.14
CA ALA A 121 6.54 5.49 4.20
C ALA A 121 7.19 4.89 5.45
N ARG A 122 8.44 4.42 5.37
CA ARG A 122 9.16 3.89 6.53
C ARG A 122 9.31 4.92 7.65
N ALA A 123 9.47 6.20 7.30
CA ALA A 123 9.60 7.29 8.24
C ALA A 123 8.29 7.61 9.00
N TRP A 124 7.15 7.07 8.56
CA TRP A 124 5.86 7.31 9.19
C TRP A 124 5.68 6.54 10.49
N PHE A 125 6.47 5.49 10.71
CA PHE A 125 6.31 4.52 11.78
C PHE A 125 7.58 4.41 12.62
N THR A 126 7.43 4.21 13.91
CA THR A 126 8.55 3.91 14.79
C THR A 126 9.07 2.50 14.52
N ASP A 127 10.28 2.21 14.98
CA ASP A 127 10.87 0.87 14.86
C ASP A 127 10.00 -0.18 15.57
N ASP A 128 9.42 0.14 16.73
CA ASP A 128 8.54 -0.75 17.48
C ASP A 128 7.22 -1.03 16.75
N GLU A 129 6.61 0.00 16.13
CA GLU A 129 5.39 -0.16 15.34
C GLU A 129 5.64 -1.02 14.10
N MET A 130 6.77 -0.80 13.41
CA MET A 130 7.18 -1.64 12.30
C MET A 130 7.47 -3.07 12.74
N ALA A 131 8.19 -3.26 13.86
CA ALA A 131 8.51 -4.58 14.37
C ALA A 131 7.25 -5.38 14.68
N ARG A 132 6.30 -4.79 15.43
CA ARG A 132 5.01 -5.40 15.76
C ARG A 132 4.19 -5.72 14.52
N SER A 133 4.19 -4.82 13.54
CA SER A 133 3.50 -5.01 12.27
C SER A 133 4.09 -6.20 11.49
N LEU A 134 5.42 -6.32 11.41
CA LEU A 134 6.10 -7.43 10.74
C LEU A 134 5.92 -8.76 11.48
N ASP A 135 5.93 -8.74 12.83
CA ASP A 135 5.65 -9.92 13.64
C ASP A 135 4.22 -10.42 13.42
N HIS A 136 3.26 -9.49 13.33
CA HIS A 136 1.89 -9.81 12.95
C HIS A 136 1.84 -10.45 11.56
N LEU A 137 2.51 -9.86 10.56
CA LEU A 137 2.58 -10.44 9.21
C LEU A 137 3.13 -11.86 9.25
N ALA A 138 4.27 -12.09 9.90
CA ALA A 138 4.88 -13.42 9.99
C ALA A 138 3.93 -14.44 10.65
N ALA A 139 3.24 -14.05 11.73
CA ALA A 139 2.28 -14.89 12.44
C ALA A 139 1.02 -15.25 11.63
N GLN A 140 0.77 -14.58 10.48
CA GLN A 140 -0.34 -14.91 9.58
C GLN A 140 -0.01 -16.05 8.59
N GLN A 141 1.22 -16.57 8.56
CA GLN A 141 1.56 -17.73 7.74
C GLN A 141 0.70 -18.94 8.14
N GLN A 142 0.03 -19.55 7.17
CA GLN A 142 -0.83 -20.71 7.35
C GLN A 142 -0.03 -22.01 7.22
N GLU A 143 -0.62 -23.15 7.63
CA GLU A 143 0.05 -24.46 7.65
C GLU A 143 0.63 -24.91 6.31
N ASP A 144 0.08 -24.41 5.20
CA ASP A 144 0.56 -24.70 3.84
C ASP A 144 1.57 -23.66 3.31
N GLY A 145 2.07 -22.79 4.20
CA GLY A 145 3.04 -21.73 3.89
C GLY A 145 2.43 -20.50 3.20
N GLY A 146 1.12 -20.46 2.98
CA GLY A 146 0.44 -19.31 2.37
C GLY A 146 0.02 -18.25 3.37
N TRP A 147 -0.37 -17.08 2.87
CA TRP A 147 -1.02 -16.03 3.66
C TRP A 147 -2.51 -15.92 3.33
N PRO A 148 -3.36 -15.53 4.30
CA PRO A 148 -4.77 -15.33 4.07
C PRO A 148 -5.03 -14.08 3.23
N VAL A 149 -6.00 -14.17 2.33
CA VAL A 149 -6.60 -12.99 1.71
C VAL A 149 -7.46 -12.29 2.77
N ARG A 150 -7.22 -10.99 3.01
CA ARG A 150 -7.92 -10.23 4.06
C ARG A 150 -9.09 -9.41 3.54
N TRP A 151 -9.11 -9.12 2.24
CA TRP A 151 -10.18 -8.37 1.61
C TRP A 151 -11.39 -9.25 1.28
N ARG A 152 -12.46 -8.58 0.86
CA ARG A 152 -13.76 -9.22 0.66
C ARG A 152 -13.71 -10.37 -0.36
N HIS A 153 -14.03 -11.56 0.14
CA HIS A 153 -14.32 -12.74 -0.68
C HIS A 153 -15.74 -12.66 -1.22
N TRP A 154 -15.90 -12.24 -2.47
CA TRP A 154 -17.21 -12.21 -3.12
C TRP A 154 -17.54 -13.50 -3.88
N ALA A 155 -16.54 -14.36 -4.12
CA ALA A 155 -16.67 -15.72 -4.66
C ALA A 155 -15.45 -16.59 -4.27
N PRO A 156 -15.53 -17.93 -4.31
CA PRO A 156 -14.41 -18.82 -3.99
C PRO A 156 -13.23 -18.74 -4.97
N ALA A 157 -13.50 -18.60 -6.27
CA ALA A 157 -12.45 -18.63 -7.29
C ALA A 157 -11.47 -17.45 -7.23
N PRO A 158 -11.90 -16.18 -7.08
CA PRO A 158 -10.97 -15.06 -6.89
C PRO A 158 -10.04 -15.21 -5.67
N ALA A 159 -10.49 -15.91 -4.62
CA ALA A 159 -9.65 -16.20 -3.46
C ALA A 159 -8.45 -17.09 -3.85
N LEU A 160 -8.70 -18.11 -4.67
CA LEU A 160 -7.66 -19.04 -5.16
C LEU A 160 -6.66 -18.34 -6.09
N GLU A 161 -7.12 -17.38 -6.90
CA GLU A 161 -6.26 -16.59 -7.80
C GLU A 161 -5.42 -15.55 -7.04
N ALA A 162 -6.00 -14.93 -6.00
CA ALA A 162 -5.35 -13.90 -5.20
C ALA A 162 -4.30 -14.46 -4.22
N ARG A 163 -4.55 -15.64 -3.66
CA ARG A 163 -3.73 -16.17 -2.56
C ARG A 163 -2.23 -16.30 -2.90
N PRO A 164 -1.83 -16.80 -4.09
CA PRO A 164 -0.41 -16.83 -4.46
C PRO A 164 0.22 -15.43 -4.49
N LEU A 165 -0.52 -14.41 -4.96
CA LEU A 165 -0.03 -13.04 -4.99
C LEU A 165 0.19 -12.52 -3.56
N VAL A 166 -0.78 -12.69 -2.68
CA VAL A 166 -0.69 -12.26 -1.27
C VAL A 166 0.49 -12.93 -0.56
N THR A 167 0.71 -14.23 -0.78
CA THR A 167 1.87 -14.95 -0.26
C THR A 167 3.19 -14.35 -0.77
N ILE A 168 3.31 -14.10 -2.07
CA ILE A 168 4.53 -13.50 -2.65
C ILE A 168 4.78 -12.09 -2.08
N GLU A 169 3.72 -11.30 -1.89
CA GLU A 169 3.83 -9.97 -1.30
C GLU A 169 4.29 -10.03 0.16
N ALA A 170 3.72 -10.92 0.97
CA ALA A 170 4.14 -11.14 2.35
C ALA A 170 5.62 -11.54 2.46
N LEU A 171 6.03 -12.52 1.65
CA LEU A 171 7.42 -12.99 1.61
C LEU A 171 8.39 -11.88 1.18
N ARG A 172 8.02 -11.07 0.19
CA ARG A 172 8.84 -9.93 -0.27
C ARG A 172 9.02 -8.89 0.82
N VAL A 173 7.97 -8.59 1.56
CA VAL A 173 8.02 -7.64 2.69
C VAL A 173 8.91 -8.20 3.79
N LEU A 174 8.65 -9.42 4.26
CA LEU A 174 9.44 -10.04 5.34
C LEU A 174 10.92 -10.15 4.95
N SER A 175 11.22 -10.59 3.73
CA SER A 175 12.59 -10.65 3.22
C SER A 175 13.24 -9.28 3.10
N ALA A 176 12.51 -8.22 2.74
CA ALA A 176 13.07 -6.87 2.67
C ALA A 176 13.47 -6.31 4.03
N TYR A 177 12.92 -6.85 5.12
CA TYR A 177 13.24 -6.50 6.51
C TYR A 177 14.07 -7.58 7.22
N ASP A 178 14.68 -8.50 6.47
CA ASP A 178 15.50 -9.60 7.00
C ASP A 178 14.78 -10.45 8.06
N ARG A 179 13.45 -10.59 7.93
CA ARG A 179 12.63 -11.48 8.77
C ARG A 179 12.61 -12.88 8.17
N ALA A 180 13.00 -13.87 8.98
CA ALA A 180 12.89 -15.26 8.61
C ALA A 180 11.43 -15.72 8.65
N VAL A 181 11.09 -16.65 7.77
CA VAL A 181 9.85 -17.42 7.73
C VAL A 181 10.21 -18.89 7.70
N ASP A 182 9.43 -19.69 8.40
CA ASP A 182 9.62 -21.15 8.52
C ASP A 182 9.11 -21.90 7.28
#